data_AF-A0A7W1DKP0-F1
#
_entry.id   AF-A0A7W1DKP0-F1
#
_cell.length_a   1.000
_cell.length_b   1.000
_cell.length_c   1.000
_cell.angle_alpha   90.00
_cell.angle_beta   90.00
_cell.angle_gamma   90.00
#
_symmetry.space_group_name_H-M   'P 1'
#
loop_
_entity.id
_entity.type
_entity.pdbx_description
1 polymer ?
#
loop_
_entity_poly.entity_id
_entity_poly.type
_entity_poly.pdbx_seq_one_letter_code
_entity_poly.pdbx_strand_id
1 'polypeptide(L)'
;AKIYAAWKPYRMELVKEASETGLPVVRHPFIHYPDDPEVHGLGYQYMVGSEFMVAPVLDPGADTVKVYLPEGEWVHLWTGRRYGSPQRGVYETIQAPIGEPAVFYEEDSEIGTRFREELERRGLLRR
;
A
#
# COMPACT_ATOMS: atom_id res chain seq x y z
N ALA A 1 -6.10 -1.84 16.21
CA ALA A 1 -6.53 -0.52 16.74
C ALA A 1 -5.47 0.58 16.61
N LYS A 2 -4.23 0.39 17.11
CA LYS A 2 -3.19 1.46 17.12
C LYS A 2 -2.74 1.95 15.74
N ILE A 3 -2.52 1.03 14.79
CA ILE A 3 -2.15 1.36 13.39
C ILE A 3 -3.24 2.19 12.72
N TYR A 4 -4.50 1.74 12.79
CA TYR A 4 -5.66 2.48 12.29
C TYR A 4 -5.81 3.88 12.90
N ALA A 5 -5.46 4.04 14.19
CA ALA A 5 -5.46 5.34 14.84
C ALA A 5 -4.33 6.26 14.34
N ALA A 6 -3.15 5.70 14.05
CA ALA A 6 -2.03 6.44 13.45
C ALA A 6 -2.34 6.90 12.02
N TRP A 7 -3.11 6.09 11.26
CA TRP A 7 -3.53 6.38 9.88
C TRP A 7 -4.62 7.47 9.78
N LYS A 8 -5.14 7.97 10.90
CA LYS A 8 -6.27 8.92 10.93
C LYS A 8 -6.09 10.15 10.02
N PRO A 9 -4.93 10.84 9.97
CA PRO A 9 -4.79 12.05 9.16
C PRO A 9 -5.14 11.81 7.68
N TYR A 10 -4.47 10.84 7.04
CA TYR A 10 -4.71 10.53 5.64
C TYR A 10 -6.10 9.93 5.40
N ARG A 11 -6.61 9.09 6.30
CA ARG A 11 -7.99 8.59 6.19
C ARG A 11 -9.02 9.73 6.14
N MET A 12 -8.84 10.78 6.93
CA MET A 12 -9.76 11.91 6.93
C MET A 12 -9.71 12.71 5.62
N GLU A 13 -8.52 12.84 5.03
CA GLU A 13 -8.34 13.42 3.69
C GLU A 13 -9.10 12.60 2.64
N LEU A 14 -8.97 11.28 2.65
CA LEU A 14 -9.69 10.39 1.73
C LEU A 14 -11.20 10.41 1.91
N VAL A 15 -11.70 10.48 3.15
CA VAL A 15 -13.14 10.58 3.41
C VAL A 15 -13.70 11.91 2.89
N LYS A 16 -12.93 13.00 3.02
CA LYS A 16 -13.30 14.30 2.47
C LYS A 16 -13.34 14.23 0.94
N GLU A 17 -12.28 13.72 0.32
CA GLU A 17 -12.20 13.55 -1.14
C GLU A 17 -13.37 12.70 -1.68
N ALA A 18 -13.71 11.60 -1.01
CA ALA A 18 -14.84 10.76 -1.36
C ALA A 18 -16.17 11.51 -1.33
N SER A 19 -16.37 12.40 -0.35
CA SER A 19 -17.58 13.22 -0.26
C SER A 19 -17.70 14.30 -1.33
N GLU A 20 -16.56 14.78 -1.84
CA GLU A 20 -16.51 15.87 -2.83
C GLU A 20 -16.52 15.36 -4.27
N THR A 21 -15.94 14.18 -4.52
CA THR A 21 -15.67 13.66 -5.87
C THR A 21 -16.36 12.34 -6.20
N GLY A 22 -16.79 11.59 -5.18
CA GLY A 22 -17.28 10.21 -5.33
C GLY A 22 -16.18 9.15 -5.46
N LEU A 23 -14.89 9.51 -5.43
CA LEU A 23 -13.80 8.53 -5.44
C LEU A 23 -13.82 7.68 -4.15
N PRO A 24 -13.81 6.34 -4.24
CA PRO A 24 -13.82 5.51 -3.04
C PRO A 24 -12.47 5.58 -2.30
N VAL A 25 -12.49 5.30 -0.98
CA VAL A 25 -11.28 5.22 -0.15
C VAL A 25 -10.40 4.03 -0.56
N VAL A 26 -11.03 2.90 -0.91
CA VAL A 26 -10.36 1.72 -1.46
C VAL A 26 -10.62 1.70 -2.96
N ARG A 27 -9.56 1.61 -3.74
CA ARG A 27 -9.56 1.80 -5.19
C ARG A 27 -8.94 0.61 -5.89
N HIS A 28 -9.48 0.28 -7.05
CA HIS A 28 -8.80 -0.64 -7.96
C HIS A 28 -7.54 0.04 -8.51
N PRO A 29 -6.38 -0.63 -8.62
CA PRO A 29 -5.13 -0.01 -9.10
C PRO A 29 -5.25 0.65 -10.48
N PHE A 30 -6.10 0.11 -11.36
CA PHE A 30 -6.47 0.71 -12.67
C PHE A 30 -6.82 2.20 -12.61
N ILE A 31 -7.41 2.70 -11.51
CA ILE A 31 -7.76 4.12 -11.37
C ILE A 31 -6.51 5.01 -11.42
N HIS A 32 -5.37 4.51 -10.92
CA HIS A 32 -4.12 5.26 -10.81
C HIS A 32 -3.11 4.90 -11.91
N TYR A 33 -3.17 3.68 -12.44
CA TYR A 33 -2.25 3.19 -13.48
C TYR A 33 -3.03 2.65 -14.70
N PRO A 34 -3.86 3.47 -15.38
CA PRO A 34 -4.76 2.99 -16.43
C PRO A 34 -4.01 2.45 -17.66
N ASP A 35 -2.82 2.96 -17.92
CA ASP A 35 -1.99 2.59 -19.08
C ASP A 35 -1.16 1.33 -18.85
N ASP A 36 -1.13 0.79 -17.63
CA ASP A 36 -0.47 -0.47 -17.31
C ASP A 36 -1.45 -1.65 -17.53
N PRO A 37 -1.26 -2.48 -18.57
CA PRO A 37 -2.20 -3.57 -18.85
C PRO A 37 -2.21 -4.66 -17.78
N GLU A 38 -1.12 -4.83 -17.01
CA GLU A 38 -1.08 -5.85 -15.95
C GLU A 38 -2.07 -5.49 -14.83
N VAL A 39 -2.29 -4.21 -14.55
CA VAL A 39 -3.18 -3.83 -13.44
C VAL A 39 -4.65 -4.15 -13.70
N HIS A 40 -5.04 -4.35 -14.97
CA HIS A 40 -6.43 -4.63 -15.36
C HIS A 40 -6.89 -6.01 -14.90
N GLY A 41 -5.97 -6.96 -14.75
CA GLY A 41 -6.24 -8.34 -14.33
C GLY A 41 -6.18 -8.56 -12.82
N LEU A 42 -5.86 -7.55 -12.03
CA LEU A 42 -5.64 -7.68 -10.58
C LEU A 42 -6.96 -7.85 -9.83
N GLY A 43 -7.15 -8.99 -9.17
CA GLY A 43 -8.40 -9.27 -8.43
C GLY A 43 -8.36 -8.99 -6.93
N TYR A 44 -7.18 -9.00 -6.30
CA TYR A 44 -7.05 -9.08 -4.85
C TYR A 44 -6.22 -7.96 -4.20
N GLN A 45 -5.31 -7.34 -4.96
CA GLN A 45 -4.59 -6.15 -4.48
C GLN A 45 -5.39 -4.89 -4.80
N TYR A 46 -5.25 -3.88 -3.95
CA TYR A 46 -5.98 -2.63 -4.06
C TYR A 46 -5.14 -1.46 -3.59
N MET A 47 -5.52 -0.26 -4.03
CA MET A 47 -4.98 0.98 -3.51
C MET A 47 -5.86 1.52 -2.38
N VAL A 48 -5.25 2.11 -1.36
CA VAL A 48 -5.94 2.95 -0.36
C VAL A 48 -5.62 4.40 -0.68
N GLY A 49 -6.61 5.09 -1.23
CA GLY A 49 -6.39 6.37 -1.88
C GLY A 49 -5.42 6.25 -3.05
N SER A 50 -4.60 7.27 -3.26
CA SER A 50 -3.49 7.28 -4.22
C SER A 50 -2.17 6.74 -3.67
N GLU A 51 -2.04 6.62 -2.35
CA GLU A 51 -0.71 6.56 -1.73
C GLU A 51 -0.26 5.16 -1.32
N PHE A 52 -1.19 4.23 -1.07
CA PHE A 52 -0.83 2.91 -0.54
C PHE A 52 -1.31 1.77 -1.41
N MET A 53 -0.38 0.93 -1.88
CA MET A 53 -0.68 -0.37 -2.48
C MET A 53 -0.77 -1.44 -1.38
N VAL A 54 -1.84 -2.24 -1.39
CA VAL A 54 -2.09 -3.29 -0.39
C VAL A 54 -2.38 -4.61 -1.07
N ALA A 55 -1.68 -5.66 -0.67
CA ALA A 55 -1.92 -7.05 -1.09
C ALA A 55 -2.16 -7.93 0.15
N PRO A 56 -3.42 -8.29 0.47
CA PRO A 56 -3.73 -9.12 1.62
C PRO A 56 -3.32 -10.59 1.38
N VAL A 57 -2.87 -11.27 2.44
CA VAL A 57 -2.75 -12.73 2.46
C VAL A 57 -4.16 -13.32 2.63
N LEU A 58 -4.59 -14.16 1.69
CA LEU A 58 -5.93 -14.74 1.69
C LEU A 58 -5.96 -16.23 2.06
N ASP A 59 -4.83 -16.92 1.88
CA ASP A 59 -4.73 -18.36 2.12
C ASP A 59 -4.38 -18.67 3.58
N PRO A 60 -5.13 -19.57 4.26
CA PRO A 60 -4.82 -19.96 5.64
C PRO A 60 -3.41 -20.53 5.78
N GLY A 61 -2.66 -19.99 6.74
CA GLY A 61 -1.31 -20.47 7.05
C GLY A 61 -0.20 -19.96 6.12
N ALA A 62 -0.54 -19.18 5.09
CA ALA A 62 0.46 -18.48 4.29
C ALA A 62 1.06 -17.30 5.05
N ASP A 63 2.36 -17.09 4.87
CA ASP A 63 3.14 -15.96 5.39
C ASP A 63 3.80 -15.16 4.27
N THR A 64 3.42 -15.44 3.02
CA THR A 64 3.89 -14.74 1.82
C THR A 64 2.74 -14.42 0.90
N VAL A 65 2.90 -13.36 0.11
CA VAL A 65 1.95 -12.98 -0.93
C VAL A 65 2.71 -12.49 -2.16
N LYS A 66 2.17 -12.80 -3.34
CA LYS A 66 2.64 -12.22 -4.60
C LYS A 66 1.91 -10.90 -4.84
N VAL A 67 2.65 -9.83 -5.06
CA VAL A 67 2.12 -8.48 -5.37
C VAL A 67 2.66 -8.03 -6.71
N TYR A 68 1.84 -7.32 -7.48
CA TYR A 68 2.30 -6.54 -8.62
C TYR A 68 2.52 -5.09 -8.19
N LEU A 69 3.70 -4.55 -8.43
CA LEU A 69 4.02 -3.15 -8.22
C LEU A 69 4.17 -2.49 -9.60
N PRO A 70 3.35 -1.48 -9.94
CA PRO A 70 3.53 -0.68 -11.15
C PRO A 70 4.91 -0.03 -11.20
N GLU A 71 5.26 0.54 -12.36
CA GLU A 71 6.50 1.31 -12.53
C GLU A 71 6.68 2.34 -11.41
N GLY A 72 7.84 2.32 -10.78
CA GLY A 72 8.17 3.16 -9.63
C GLY A 72 9.02 2.43 -8.59
N GLU A 73 9.50 3.19 -7.60
CA GLU A 73 10.14 2.66 -6.40
C GLU A 73 9.16 2.67 -5.25
N TRP A 74 8.97 1.51 -4.62
CA TRP A 74 7.95 1.27 -3.62
C TRP A 74 8.58 0.86 -2.30
N VAL A 75 8.22 1.56 -1.23
CA VAL A 75 8.73 1.30 0.12
C VAL A 75 7.75 0.40 0.87
N HIS A 76 8.24 -0.75 1.32
CA HIS A 76 7.47 -1.64 2.18
C HIS A 76 7.30 -1.03 3.57
N LEU A 77 6.04 -0.82 3.99
CA LEU A 77 5.69 -0.05 5.19
C LEU A 77 6.40 -0.55 6.45
N TRP A 78 6.47 -1.87 6.64
CA TRP A 78 6.95 -2.46 7.89
C TRP A 78 8.48 -2.47 7.98
N THR A 79 9.15 -2.84 6.89
CA THR A 79 10.61 -3.04 6.88
C THR A 79 11.39 -1.85 6.35
N GLY A 80 10.73 -0.91 5.67
CA GLY A 80 11.39 0.19 4.95
C GLY A 80 12.21 -0.26 3.73
N ARG A 81 12.15 -1.55 3.36
CA ARG A 81 12.84 -2.06 2.17
C ARG A 81 12.16 -1.54 0.90
N ARG A 82 12.97 -1.18 -0.09
CA ARG A 82 12.51 -0.79 -1.42
C ARG A 82 12.29 -2.02 -2.32
N TYR A 83 11.26 -1.94 -3.15
CA TYR A 83 10.86 -2.90 -4.17
C TYR A 83 10.42 -2.14 -5.42
N GLY A 84 10.12 -2.86 -6.51
CA GLY A 84 9.68 -2.25 -7.75
C GLY A 84 10.82 -2.01 -8.74
N SER A 85 10.52 -1.28 -9.80
CA SER A 85 11.49 -0.88 -10.82
C SER A 85 11.11 0.49 -11.38
N PRO A 86 12.07 1.44 -11.49
CA PRO A 86 11.79 2.75 -12.08
C PRO A 86 11.54 2.74 -13.59
N GLN A 87 11.48 1.58 -14.26
CA GLN A 87 11.34 1.48 -15.72
C GLN A 87 10.14 0.64 -16.16
N ARG A 88 9.54 -0.15 -15.27
CA ARG A 88 8.40 -1.02 -15.55
C ARG A 88 7.78 -1.54 -14.27
N GLY A 89 6.54 -2.02 -14.35
CA GLY A 89 5.97 -2.81 -13.26
C GLY A 89 6.59 -4.20 -13.14
N VAL A 90 6.56 -4.75 -11.93
CA VAL A 90 7.16 -6.04 -11.57
C VAL A 90 6.32 -6.80 -10.56
N TYR A 91 6.36 -8.12 -10.64
CA TYR A 91 5.82 -8.98 -9.58
C TYR A 91 6.88 -9.28 -8.53
N GLU A 92 6.52 -9.13 -7.27
CA GLU A 92 7.36 -9.41 -6.12
C GLU A 92 6.70 -10.44 -5.20
N THR A 93 7.50 -11.28 -4.56
CA THR A 93 7.05 -12.19 -3.50
C THR A 93 7.46 -11.60 -2.16
N ILE A 94 6.47 -11.27 -1.33
CA ILE A 94 6.66 -10.48 -0.12
C ILE A 94 6.36 -11.33 1.10
N GLN A 95 7.22 -11.22 2.12
CA GLN A 95 6.94 -11.75 3.45
C GLN A 95 5.83 -10.91 4.09
N ALA A 96 4.74 -11.55 4.43
CA ALA A 96 3.55 -10.95 5.03
C ALA A 96 3.06 -11.79 6.24
N PRO A 97 3.89 -11.94 7.29
CA PRO A 97 3.50 -12.68 8.49
C PRO A 97 2.35 -11.97 9.22
N ILE A 98 1.71 -12.67 10.17
CA ILE A 98 0.61 -12.11 10.95
C ILE A 98 1.04 -10.79 11.63
N GLY A 99 0.29 -9.73 11.30
CA GLY A 99 0.49 -8.37 11.80
C GLY A 99 1.19 -7.42 10.82
N GLU A 100 1.79 -7.94 9.75
CA GLU A 100 2.54 -7.17 8.75
C GLU A 100 2.07 -7.54 7.34
N PRO A 101 0.79 -7.24 6.96
CA PRO A 101 0.30 -7.50 5.61
C PRO A 101 1.12 -6.74 4.57
N ALA A 102 1.21 -7.21 3.32
CA ALA A 102 2.01 -6.51 2.32
C ALA A 102 1.39 -5.13 1.99
N VAL A 103 2.06 -4.07 2.44
CA VAL A 103 1.63 -2.67 2.28
C VAL A 103 2.83 -1.86 1.81
N PHE A 104 2.63 -1.09 0.75
CA PHE A 104 3.65 -0.27 0.13
C PHE A 104 3.14 1.15 -0.09
N TYR A 105 4.06 2.09 -0.15
CA TYR A 105 3.84 3.45 -0.63
C TYR A 105 4.97 3.82 -1.60
N GLU A 106 4.73 4.70 -2.56
CA GLU A 106 5.78 5.17 -3.48
C GLU A 106 6.86 5.93 -2.69
N GLU A 107 8.13 5.81 -3.10
CA GLU A 107 9.26 6.38 -2.36
C GLU A 107 9.16 7.90 -2.13
N ASP A 108 8.57 8.64 -3.07
CA ASP A 108 8.35 10.08 -2.99
C ASP A 108 7.03 10.47 -2.30
N SER A 109 6.23 9.49 -1.85
CA SER A 109 5.01 9.74 -1.08
C SER A 109 5.34 10.35 0.29
N GLU A 110 5.07 11.64 0.45
CA GLU A 110 5.14 12.33 1.74
C GLU A 110 4.17 11.73 2.76
N ILE A 111 3.00 11.27 2.30
CA ILE A 111 1.96 10.66 3.13
C ILE A 111 2.42 9.32 3.68
N GLY A 112 2.97 8.47 2.81
CA GLY A 112 3.55 7.19 3.17
C GLY A 112 4.72 7.34 4.13
N THR A 113 5.64 8.26 3.83
CA THR A 113 6.80 8.59 4.68
C THR A 113 6.36 9.04 6.07
N ARG A 114 5.48 10.05 6.16
CA ARG A 114 4.96 10.57 7.43
C ARG A 114 4.22 9.49 8.22
N PHE A 115 3.46 8.62 7.54
CA PHE A 115 2.75 7.55 8.22
C PHE A 115 3.72 6.53 8.82
N ARG A 116 4.75 6.13 8.08
CA ARG A 116 5.78 5.21 8.58
C ARG A 116 6.53 5.80 9.77
N GLU A 117 6.95 7.06 9.69
CA GLU A 117 7.59 7.78 10.81
C GLU A 117 6.70 7.80 12.07
N GLU A 118 5.39 7.99 11.89
CA GLU A 118 4.43 7.95 13.00
C GLU A 118 4.30 6.54 13.61
N LEU A 119 4.38 5.48 12.81
CA LEU A 119 4.43 4.10 13.31
C LEU A 119 5.71 3.86 14.11
N GLU A 120 6.85 4.34 13.61
CA GLU A 120 8.16 4.24 14.28
C GLU A 120 8.15 5.00 15.62
N ARG A 121 7.69 6.25 15.63
CA ARG A 121 7.55 7.09 16.82
C ARG A 121 6.66 6.45 17.89
N ARG A 122 5.64 5.70 17.48
CA ARG A 122 4.73 4.97 18.38
C ARG A 122 5.24 3.57 18.77
N GLY A 123 6.41 3.15 18.28
CA GLY A 123 6.97 1.82 18.51
C GLY A 123 6.11 0.70 17.94
N LEU A 124 5.45 0.96 16.80
CA LEU A 124 4.55 0.02 16.14
C LEU A 124 5.20 -0.78 15.00
N LEU A 125 6.43 -0.42 14.61
CA LEU A 125 7.26 -1.24 13.73
C LEU A 125 8.02 -2.29 14.56
N ARG A 126 8.06 -3.54 14.10
CA ARG A 126 8.92 -4.56 14.74
C ARG A 126 10.39 -4.22 14.48
N ARG A 127 11.24 -4.49 15.47
CA ARG A 127 12.70 -4.36 15.33
C ARG A 127 13.28 -5.57 14.61
#